data_AF-A0A661D4S1-F1
#
_entry.id   AF-A0A661D4S1-F1
#
_cell.length_a   1.000
_cell.length_b   1.000
_cell.length_c   1.000
_cell.angle_alpha   90.00
_cell.angle_beta   90.00
_cell.angle_gamma   90.00
#
_symmetry.space_group_name_H-M   'P 1'
#
loop_
_entity.id
_entity.type
_entity.pdbx_description
1 polymer ?
#
loop_
_entity_poly.entity_id
_entity_poly.type
_entity_poly.pdbx_seq_one_letter_code
_entity_poly.pdbx_strand_id
1 'polypeptide(L)'
;MELSNIIQYASVFLMALCLIGCHNWLLKSAQSNPFRRATIDLTPQEQVVIYVGLFVGTVLLMFWFAPTSQFILGGLIAIGVTSITSLFIILTLKPLLGTMREDKLSYGFVINQNFLLTAYLIIFTELSFLNWFKEITIYVQTQFLIFVALYSVLIMIVGIYLGIPKNDDGKKVLPTQWRWRLVIVLNPMIVVLLAAILVKLVLSIILLVQ
;
A
#
# COMPACT_ATOMS: atom_id res chain seq x y z
N MET A 1 -26.70 7.89 -5.37
CA MET A 1 -25.73 7.16 -4.53
C MET A 1 -26.53 6.38 -3.50
N GLU A 2 -26.55 5.05 -3.57
CA GLU A 2 -27.34 4.23 -2.64
C GLU A 2 -26.85 4.41 -1.19
N LEU A 3 -27.77 4.38 -0.22
CA LEU A 3 -27.47 4.54 1.21
C LEU A 3 -26.41 3.52 1.69
N SER A 4 -26.40 2.31 1.11
CA SER A 4 -25.40 1.27 1.36
C SER A 4 -23.98 1.74 1.05
N ASN A 5 -23.79 2.45 -0.06
CA ASN A 5 -22.49 2.97 -0.46
C ASN A 5 -22.03 4.04 0.54
N ILE A 6 -22.89 4.99 0.92
CA ILE A 6 -22.56 6.05 1.90
C ILE A 6 -22.12 5.45 3.24
N ILE A 7 -22.83 4.42 3.72
CA ILE A 7 -22.47 3.71 4.96
C ILE A 7 -21.12 3.02 4.81
N GLN A 8 -20.84 2.39 3.66
CA GLN A 8 -19.52 1.82 3.39
C GLN A 8 -18.41 2.88 3.40
N TYR A 9 -18.60 4.05 2.77
CA TYR A 9 -17.60 5.14 2.81
C TYR A 9 -17.34 5.61 4.23
N ALA A 10 -18.41 5.85 4.99
CA ALA A 10 -18.31 6.28 6.38
C ALA A 10 -17.58 5.23 7.23
N SER A 11 -17.86 3.94 7.03
CA SER A 11 -17.22 2.85 7.78
C SER A 11 -15.72 2.76 7.53
N VAL A 12 -15.29 2.83 6.26
CA VAL A 12 -13.86 2.76 5.88
C VAL A 12 -13.12 4.00 6.38
N PHE A 13 -13.75 5.18 6.28
CA PHE A 13 -13.20 6.42 6.81
C PHE A 13 -13.05 6.41 8.34
N LEU A 14 -14.08 5.97 9.06
CA LEU A 14 -14.03 5.81 10.52
C LEU A 14 -12.95 4.81 10.94
N MET A 15 -12.80 3.71 10.20
CA MET A 15 -11.75 2.73 10.44
C MET A 15 -10.36 3.36 10.28
N ALA A 16 -10.14 4.17 9.24
CA ALA A 16 -8.88 4.89 9.06
C ALA A 16 -8.59 5.87 10.21
N LEU A 17 -9.59 6.60 10.68
CA LEU A 17 -9.46 7.47 11.85
C LEU A 17 -9.12 6.69 13.12
N CYS A 18 -9.75 5.53 13.33
CA CYS A 18 -9.45 4.66 14.47
C CYS A 18 -8.01 4.14 14.43
N LEU A 19 -7.50 3.75 13.25
CA LEU A 19 -6.12 3.30 13.09
C LEU A 19 -5.12 4.44 13.36
N ILE A 20 -5.38 5.65 12.85
CA ILE A 20 -4.58 6.85 13.14
C ILE A 20 -4.60 7.18 14.64
N GLY A 21 -5.77 7.10 15.28
CA GLY A 21 -5.92 7.29 16.71
C GLY A 21 -5.13 6.27 17.53
N CYS A 22 -5.21 4.99 17.15
CA CYS A 22 -4.45 3.90 17.76
C CYS A 22 -2.94 4.12 17.62
N HIS A 23 -2.46 4.45 16.42
CA HIS A 23 -1.07 4.81 16.15
C HIS A 23 -0.57 5.94 17.07
N ASN A 24 -1.31 7.05 17.11
CA ASN A 24 -0.95 8.20 17.94
C ASN A 24 -0.97 7.90 19.44
N TRP A 25 -1.89 7.05 19.89
CA TRP A 25 -1.95 6.59 21.28
C TRP A 25 -0.72 5.73 21.64
N LEU A 26 -0.32 4.81 20.75
CA LEU A 26 0.88 3.99 20.92
C LEU A 26 2.13 4.87 21.06
N LEU A 27 2.27 5.89 20.22
CA LEU A 27 3.39 6.85 20.28
C LEU A 27 3.38 7.73 21.55
N LYS A 28 2.21 8.20 21.99
CA LYS A 28 2.09 9.06 23.19
C LYS A 28 2.47 8.33 24.49
N SER A 29 2.20 7.02 24.54
CA SER A 29 2.41 6.21 25.74
C SER A 29 3.85 5.74 25.94
N ALA A 30 4.74 5.94 24.97
CA ALA A 30 6.12 5.49 25.02
C ALA A 30 7.04 6.59 25.59
N GLN A 31 7.82 6.23 26.61
CA GLN A 31 8.73 7.13 27.32
C GLN A 31 9.95 7.54 26.47
N SER A 32 10.31 6.71 25.49
CA SER A 32 11.29 7.02 24.44
C SER A 32 10.95 6.21 23.18
N ASN A 33 11.01 6.84 22.00
CA ASN A 33 10.92 6.14 20.73
C ASN A 33 12.31 5.60 20.38
N PRO A 34 12.56 4.29 20.46
CA PRO A 34 13.87 3.71 20.17
C PRO A 34 14.23 3.79 18.68
N PHE A 35 13.31 4.27 17.83
CA PHE A 35 13.50 4.41 16.38
C PHE A 35 13.60 5.85 15.91
N ARG A 36 13.64 6.82 16.82
CA ARG A 36 13.82 8.22 16.46
C ARG A 36 15.18 8.37 15.76
N ARG A 37 15.18 8.69 14.46
CA ARG A 37 16.35 8.79 13.56
C ARG A 37 16.95 7.45 13.11
N ALA A 38 16.30 6.32 13.35
CA ALA A 38 16.78 5.03 12.82
C ALA A 38 16.50 4.98 11.31
N THR A 39 17.54 4.94 10.48
CA THR A 39 17.36 4.86 9.03
C THR A 39 16.79 3.49 8.65
N ILE A 40 15.77 3.49 7.77
CA ILE A 40 15.24 2.26 7.17
C ILE A 40 16.15 1.86 6.00
N ASP A 41 17.47 1.82 6.15
CA ASP A 41 18.32 1.59 4.97
C ASP A 41 18.32 0.13 4.55
N LEU A 42 17.89 -0.13 3.33
CA LEU A 42 17.95 -1.44 2.69
C LEU A 42 19.33 -1.61 2.08
N THR A 43 19.96 -2.74 2.34
CA THR A 43 21.14 -3.18 1.59
C THR A 43 20.75 -3.41 0.12
N PRO A 44 21.70 -3.30 -0.83
CA PRO A 44 21.42 -3.59 -2.24
C PRO A 44 20.79 -4.97 -2.45
N GLN A 45 21.22 -5.97 -1.68
CA GLN A 45 20.66 -7.33 -1.74
C GLN A 45 19.19 -7.37 -1.29
N GLU A 46 18.85 -6.72 -0.17
CA GLU A 46 17.45 -6.66 0.28
C GLU A 46 16.58 -5.88 -0.69
N GLN A 47 17.09 -4.82 -1.31
CA GLN A 47 16.36 -4.11 -2.36
C GLN A 47 16.03 -5.05 -3.51
N VAL A 48 17.01 -5.78 -4.03
CA VAL A 48 16.80 -6.75 -5.11
C VAL A 48 15.81 -7.83 -4.70
N VAL A 49 15.90 -8.39 -3.49
CA VAL A 49 14.96 -9.43 -3.03
C VAL A 49 13.54 -8.90 -2.93
N ILE A 50 13.33 -7.71 -2.37
CA ILE A 50 12.00 -7.09 -2.30
C ILE A 50 11.49 -6.80 -3.72
N TYR A 51 12.33 -6.25 -4.59
CA TYR A 51 11.94 -5.93 -5.98
C TYR A 51 11.55 -7.18 -6.77
N VAL A 52 12.37 -8.23 -6.71
CA VAL A 52 12.08 -9.51 -7.37
C VAL A 52 10.83 -10.15 -6.76
N GLY A 53 10.69 -10.13 -5.43
CA GLY A 53 9.51 -10.67 -4.75
C GLY A 53 8.23 -9.94 -5.16
N LEU A 54 8.25 -8.61 -5.22
CA LEU A 54 7.10 -7.80 -5.63
C LEU A 54 6.80 -7.98 -7.12
N PHE A 55 7.84 -8.05 -7.96
CA PHE A 55 7.72 -8.31 -9.40
C PHE A 55 7.07 -9.68 -9.64
N VAL A 56 7.67 -10.74 -9.09
CA VAL A 56 7.17 -12.12 -9.25
C VAL A 56 5.76 -12.24 -8.67
N GLY A 57 5.50 -11.70 -7.48
CA GLY A 57 4.17 -11.71 -6.88
C GLY A 57 3.12 -11.02 -7.75
N THR A 58 3.45 -9.84 -8.28
CA THR A 58 2.56 -9.09 -9.19
C THR A 58 2.31 -9.83 -10.49
N VAL A 59 3.36 -10.37 -11.12
CA VAL A 59 3.27 -11.17 -12.35
C VAL A 59 2.40 -12.41 -12.12
N LEU A 60 2.64 -13.16 -11.05
CA LEU A 60 1.86 -14.35 -10.69
C LEU A 60 0.38 -14.02 -10.45
N LEU A 61 0.09 -12.92 -9.75
CA LEU A 61 -1.28 -12.44 -9.56
C LEU A 61 -1.94 -12.15 -10.91
N MET A 62 -1.27 -11.44 -11.81
CA MET A 62 -1.84 -11.09 -13.12
C MET A 62 -2.05 -12.31 -14.03
N PHE A 63 -1.11 -13.27 -14.06
CA PHE A 63 -1.27 -14.51 -14.83
C PHE A 63 -2.36 -15.43 -14.28
N TRP A 64 -2.58 -15.42 -12.96
CA TRP A 64 -3.68 -16.18 -12.35
C TRP A 64 -5.06 -15.68 -12.82
N PHE A 65 -5.22 -14.38 -13.05
CA PHE A 65 -6.49 -13.81 -13.50
C PHE A 65 -6.73 -13.88 -15.02
N ALA A 66 -5.69 -14.09 -15.82
CA ALA A 66 -5.83 -14.16 -17.28
C ALA A 66 -4.92 -15.23 -17.93
N PRO A 67 -5.03 -16.51 -17.54
CA PRO A 67 -4.11 -17.57 -18.00
C PRO A 67 -4.22 -17.86 -19.51
N THR A 68 -5.28 -17.42 -20.18
CA THR A 68 -5.59 -17.77 -21.59
C THR A 68 -5.99 -16.57 -22.45
N SER A 69 -5.59 -15.35 -22.08
CA SER A 69 -5.97 -14.14 -22.84
C SER A 69 -5.40 -14.14 -24.27
N GLN A 70 -6.24 -13.87 -25.26
CA GLN A 70 -5.83 -13.61 -26.65
C GLN A 70 -5.05 -12.29 -26.80
N PHE A 71 -5.03 -11.44 -25.77
CA PHE A 71 -4.36 -10.14 -25.71
C PHE A 71 -3.04 -10.18 -24.91
N ILE A 72 -2.20 -11.18 -25.19
CA ILE A 72 -0.91 -11.39 -24.50
C ILE A 72 -0.04 -10.13 -24.50
N LEU A 73 -0.02 -9.39 -25.62
CA LEU A 73 0.78 -8.17 -25.76
C LEU A 73 0.30 -7.03 -24.85
N GLY A 74 -1.02 -6.79 -24.76
CA GLY A 74 -1.60 -5.84 -23.82
C GLY A 74 -1.35 -6.25 -22.37
N GLY A 75 -1.36 -7.57 -22.09
CA GLY A 75 -1.05 -8.12 -20.78
C GLY A 75 0.39 -7.94 -20.37
N LEU A 76 1.34 -8.12 -21.29
CA LEU A 76 2.76 -7.86 -21.05
C LEU A 76 3.01 -6.38 -20.77
N ILE A 77 2.32 -5.47 -21.47
CA ILE A 77 2.40 -4.02 -21.19
C ILE A 77 1.85 -3.72 -19.81
N ALA A 78 0.66 -4.24 -19.47
CA ALA A 78 0.07 -4.05 -18.15
C ALA A 78 0.96 -4.61 -17.04
N ILE A 79 1.55 -5.79 -17.23
CA ILE A 79 2.52 -6.41 -16.31
C ILE A 79 3.75 -5.51 -16.16
N GLY A 80 4.31 -5.01 -17.26
CA GLY A 80 5.46 -4.11 -17.24
C GLY A 80 5.17 -2.82 -16.46
N VAL A 81 4.04 -2.16 -16.75
CA VAL A 81 3.61 -0.95 -16.04
C VAL A 81 3.37 -1.22 -14.56
N THR A 82 2.63 -2.30 -14.24
CA THR A 82 2.32 -2.71 -12.86
C THR A 82 3.60 -3.03 -12.08
N SER A 83 4.59 -3.62 -12.74
CA SER A 83 5.91 -3.94 -12.18
C SER A 83 6.77 -2.71 -11.90
N ILE A 84 6.84 -1.78 -12.86
CA ILE A 84 7.60 -0.53 -12.71
C ILE A 84 6.98 0.32 -11.60
N THR A 85 5.66 0.45 -11.60
CA THR A 85 4.92 1.24 -10.59
C THR A 85 5.06 0.64 -9.20
N SER A 86 4.98 -0.69 -9.09
CA SER A 86 5.31 -1.47 -7.89
C SER A 86 6.69 -1.14 -7.30
N LEU A 87 7.71 -0.94 -8.15
CA LEU A 87 9.03 -0.50 -7.71
C LEU A 87 9.00 0.94 -7.14
N PHE A 88 8.32 1.87 -7.81
CA PHE A 88 8.16 3.23 -7.31
C PHE A 88 7.35 3.29 -6.00
N ILE A 89 6.38 2.38 -5.82
CA ILE A 89 5.64 2.25 -4.55
C ILE A 89 6.61 1.93 -3.42
N ILE A 90 7.55 1.00 -3.60
CA ILE A 90 8.54 0.69 -2.54
C ILE A 90 9.42 1.91 -2.22
N LEU A 91 9.90 2.60 -3.26
CA LEU A 91 10.77 3.77 -3.11
C LEU A 91 10.10 4.90 -2.33
N THR A 92 8.78 5.04 -2.46
CA THR A 92 7.98 6.09 -1.81
C THR A 92 7.41 5.65 -0.46
N LEU A 93 7.08 4.36 -0.32
CA LEU A 93 6.61 3.76 0.91
C LEU A 93 7.71 3.72 1.99
N LYS A 94 8.97 3.47 1.63
CA LYS A 94 10.10 3.46 2.57
C LYS A 94 10.22 4.78 3.38
N PRO A 95 10.41 5.96 2.76
CA PRO A 95 10.52 7.22 3.50
C PRO A 95 9.20 7.56 4.21
N LEU A 96 8.05 7.23 3.63
CA LEU A 96 6.74 7.43 4.25
C LEU A 96 6.63 6.68 5.60
N LEU A 97 6.90 5.38 5.60
CA LEU A 97 6.86 4.56 6.82
C LEU A 97 7.88 5.01 7.86
N GLY A 98 9.03 5.53 7.42
CA GLY A 98 10.02 6.18 8.28
C GLY A 98 9.42 7.35 9.04
N THR A 99 8.82 8.31 8.34
CA THR A 99 8.16 9.47 8.96
C THR A 99 7.02 9.05 9.89
N MET A 100 6.18 8.11 9.46
CA MET A 100 5.05 7.64 10.28
C MET A 100 5.50 6.98 11.59
N ARG A 101 6.66 6.33 11.62
CA ARG A 101 7.19 5.66 12.81
C ARG A 101 7.77 6.63 13.83
N GLU A 102 8.27 7.77 13.37
CA GLU A 102 8.89 8.78 14.24
C GLU A 102 7.86 9.72 14.85
N ASP A 103 6.89 10.14 14.05
CA ASP A 103 6.00 11.23 14.39
C ASP A 103 4.53 10.81 14.51
N LYS A 104 3.79 11.60 15.30
CA LYS A 104 2.34 11.50 15.35
C LYS A 104 1.75 11.89 14.00
N LEU A 105 0.78 11.11 13.57
CA LEU A 105 -0.01 11.39 12.38
C LEU A 105 -1.01 12.51 12.68
N SER A 106 -0.89 13.62 11.97
CA SER A 106 -1.85 14.72 12.01
C SER A 106 -2.76 14.67 10.77
N TYR A 107 -3.81 15.50 10.74
CA TYR A 107 -4.63 15.66 9.53
C TYR A 107 -3.81 16.13 8.32
N GLY A 108 -2.69 16.81 8.53
CA GLY A 108 -1.75 17.19 7.49
C GLY A 108 -1.04 16.00 6.81
N PHE A 109 -1.17 14.79 7.35
CA PHE A 109 -0.63 13.57 6.73
C PHE A 109 -1.26 13.29 5.35
N VAL A 110 -2.55 13.58 5.17
CA VAL A 110 -3.25 13.31 3.90
C VAL A 110 -2.73 14.21 2.76
N ILE A 111 -2.16 15.37 3.09
CA ILE A 111 -1.53 16.29 2.13
C ILE A 111 0.01 16.14 2.09
N ASN A 112 0.57 15.16 2.82
CA ASN A 112 1.99 14.89 2.78
C ASN A 112 2.39 14.37 1.40
N GLN A 113 3.45 14.95 0.81
CA GLN A 113 3.88 14.60 -0.55
C GLN A 113 4.25 13.12 -0.71
N ASN A 114 4.92 12.51 0.29
CA ASN A 114 5.26 11.09 0.23
C ASN A 114 4.02 10.21 0.31
N PHE A 115 3.04 10.59 1.14
CA PHE A 115 1.75 9.89 1.21
C PHE A 115 1.00 9.99 -0.13
N LEU A 116 0.82 11.20 -0.65
CA LEU A 116 0.11 11.45 -1.90
C LEU A 116 0.75 10.72 -3.08
N LEU A 117 2.09 10.75 -3.18
CA LEU A 117 2.81 10.05 -4.24
C LEU A 117 2.66 8.53 -4.11
N THR A 118 2.78 7.98 -2.90
CA THR A 118 2.59 6.54 -2.65
C THR A 118 1.16 6.12 -3.00
N ALA A 119 0.15 6.88 -2.55
CA ALA A 119 -1.25 6.61 -2.83
C ALA A 119 -1.57 6.72 -4.32
N TYR A 120 -1.04 7.74 -5.01
CA TYR A 120 -1.17 7.90 -6.45
C TYR A 120 -0.61 6.69 -7.20
N LEU A 121 0.58 6.22 -6.83
CA LEU A 121 1.18 5.05 -7.48
C LEU A 121 0.36 3.78 -7.25
N ILE A 122 -0.16 3.55 -6.04
CA ILE A 122 -1.08 2.43 -5.75
C ILE A 122 -2.33 2.52 -6.63
N ILE A 123 -2.99 3.67 -6.67
CA ILE A 123 -4.17 3.91 -7.52
C ILE A 123 -3.83 3.66 -8.99
N PHE A 124 -2.72 4.21 -9.46
CA PHE A 124 -2.28 4.07 -10.84
C PHE A 124 -2.01 2.62 -11.22
N THR A 125 -1.40 1.83 -10.33
CA THR A 125 -1.18 0.40 -10.52
C THR A 125 -2.50 -0.36 -10.63
N GLU A 126 -3.43 -0.12 -9.70
CA GLU A 126 -4.75 -0.76 -9.69
C GLU A 126 -5.57 -0.40 -10.94
N LEU A 127 -5.59 0.88 -11.32
CA LEU A 127 -6.31 1.34 -12.51
C LEU A 127 -5.67 0.86 -13.81
N SER A 128 -4.34 0.72 -13.87
CA SER A 128 -3.64 0.14 -15.03
C SER A 128 -4.04 -1.31 -15.22
N PHE A 129 -4.12 -2.08 -14.12
CA PHE A 129 -4.63 -3.45 -14.15
C PHE A 129 -6.09 -3.47 -14.61
N LEU A 130 -6.96 -2.63 -14.03
CA LEU A 130 -8.38 -2.55 -14.42
C LEU A 130 -8.55 -2.22 -15.91
N ASN A 131 -7.77 -1.27 -16.42
CA ASN A 131 -7.86 -0.83 -17.81
C ASN A 131 -7.51 -1.94 -18.79
N TRP A 132 -6.51 -2.76 -18.47
CA TRP A 132 -6.21 -3.95 -19.26
C TRP A 132 -7.26 -5.05 -19.07
N PHE A 133 -7.66 -5.29 -17.83
CA PHE A 133 -8.53 -6.39 -17.47
C PHE A 133 -9.95 -6.24 -18.04
N LYS A 134 -10.47 -5.00 -18.17
CA LYS A 134 -11.76 -4.71 -18.82
C LYS A 134 -11.79 -5.07 -20.31
N GLU A 135 -10.63 -5.15 -20.96
CA GLU A 135 -10.53 -5.51 -22.39
C GLU A 135 -10.64 -7.03 -22.62
N ILE A 136 -10.55 -7.84 -21.55
CA ILE A 136 -10.35 -9.30 -21.65
C ILE A 136 -11.56 -10.09 -21.18
N THR A 137 -12.41 -9.54 -20.32
CA THR A 137 -13.53 -10.29 -19.73
C THR A 137 -14.77 -9.44 -19.50
N ILE A 138 -15.91 -10.10 -19.44
CA ILE A 138 -17.22 -9.55 -19.06
C ILE A 138 -17.41 -9.55 -17.52
N TYR A 139 -16.62 -10.35 -16.80
CA TYR A 139 -16.67 -10.50 -15.33
C TYR A 139 -15.64 -9.61 -14.60
N VAL A 140 -15.45 -8.39 -15.12
CA VAL A 140 -14.37 -7.45 -14.74
C VAL A 140 -14.36 -7.16 -13.23
N GLN A 141 -15.53 -7.02 -12.63
CA GLN A 141 -15.66 -6.47 -11.28
C GLN A 141 -15.14 -7.41 -10.18
N THR A 142 -15.50 -8.70 -10.20
CA THR A 142 -15.15 -9.62 -9.11
C THR A 142 -13.65 -9.92 -9.11
N GLN A 143 -13.08 -10.22 -10.28
CA GLN A 143 -11.65 -10.54 -10.40
C GLN A 143 -10.77 -9.31 -10.14
N PHE A 144 -11.22 -8.12 -10.55
CA PHE A 144 -10.57 -6.87 -10.17
C PHE A 144 -10.53 -6.65 -8.65
N LEU A 145 -11.65 -6.87 -7.95
CA LEU A 145 -11.69 -6.72 -6.49
C LEU A 145 -10.77 -7.71 -5.77
N ILE A 146 -10.66 -8.94 -6.26
CA ILE A 146 -9.73 -9.93 -5.71
C ILE A 146 -8.28 -9.48 -5.97
N PHE A 147 -7.97 -8.97 -7.17
CA PHE A 147 -6.65 -8.41 -7.46
C PHE A 147 -6.28 -7.26 -6.51
N VAL A 148 -7.16 -6.26 -6.35
CA VAL A 148 -6.96 -5.12 -5.44
C VAL A 148 -6.71 -5.61 -4.01
N ALA A 149 -7.50 -6.60 -3.54
CA ALA A 149 -7.33 -7.16 -2.21
C ALA A 149 -5.98 -7.86 -2.02
N LEU A 150 -5.59 -8.74 -2.97
CA LEU A 150 -4.32 -9.47 -2.90
C LEU A 150 -3.11 -8.54 -3.06
N TYR A 151 -3.20 -7.55 -3.95
CA TYR A 151 -2.16 -6.55 -4.13
C TYR A 151 -1.99 -5.65 -2.90
N SER A 152 -3.10 -5.29 -2.24
CA SER A 152 -3.09 -4.61 -0.95
C SER A 152 -2.40 -5.43 0.14
N VAL A 153 -2.66 -6.74 0.20
CA VAL A 153 -1.94 -7.64 1.13
C VAL A 153 -0.45 -7.69 0.82
N LEU A 154 -0.07 -7.73 -0.46
CA LEU A 154 1.33 -7.72 -0.87
C LEU A 154 2.05 -6.43 -0.43
N ILE A 155 1.43 -5.26 -0.63
CA ILE A 155 1.94 -3.96 -0.15
C ILE A 155 2.06 -3.96 1.38
N MET A 156 1.09 -4.53 2.10
CA MET A 156 1.16 -4.62 3.57
C MET A 156 2.33 -5.50 4.03
N ILE A 157 2.54 -6.67 3.45
CA ILE A 157 3.65 -7.57 3.79
C ILE A 157 4.99 -6.86 3.57
N VAL A 158 5.15 -6.22 2.40
CA VAL A 158 6.37 -5.47 2.08
C VAL A 158 6.53 -4.27 3.01
N GLY A 159 5.46 -3.52 3.27
CA GLY A 159 5.47 -2.39 4.20
C GLY A 159 5.83 -2.79 5.63
N ILE A 160 5.32 -3.92 6.12
CA ILE A 160 5.71 -4.50 7.43
C ILE A 160 7.21 -4.81 7.42
N TYR A 161 7.70 -5.50 6.38
CA TYR A 161 9.11 -5.82 6.27
C TYR A 161 9.97 -4.56 6.25
N LEU A 162 9.59 -3.53 5.49
CA LEU A 162 10.26 -2.23 5.45
C LEU A 162 10.21 -1.53 6.81
N GLY A 163 9.11 -1.62 7.55
CA GLY A 163 8.97 -0.97 8.86
C GLY A 163 9.88 -1.53 9.94
N ILE A 164 10.39 -2.77 9.78
CA ILE A 164 11.30 -3.40 10.75
C ILE A 164 12.62 -2.62 10.80
N PRO A 165 13.00 -2.10 11.99
CA PRO A 165 14.22 -1.32 12.18
C PRO A 165 15.46 -2.22 12.10
N LYS A 166 16.61 -1.59 11.82
CA LYS A 166 17.92 -2.23 11.87
C LYS A 166 18.68 -1.82 13.12
N ASN A 167 19.48 -2.73 13.65
CA ASN A 167 20.48 -2.42 14.68
C ASN A 167 21.75 -1.80 14.04
N ASP A 168 22.72 -1.43 14.88
CA ASP A 168 23.99 -0.83 14.44
C ASP A 168 24.79 -1.75 13.49
N ASP A 169 24.59 -3.08 13.58
CA ASP A 169 25.18 -4.07 12.66
C ASP A 169 24.41 -4.20 11.33
N GLY A 170 23.38 -3.39 11.10
CA GLY A 170 22.55 -3.43 9.89
C GLY A 170 21.56 -4.60 9.81
N LYS A 171 21.41 -5.39 10.89
CA LYS A 171 20.48 -6.53 10.95
C LYS A 171 19.08 -6.06 11.35
N LYS A 172 18.06 -6.59 10.69
CA LYS A 172 16.66 -6.35 11.05
C LYS A 172 16.36 -7.00 12.40
N VAL A 173 15.98 -6.20 13.38
CA VAL A 173 15.65 -6.67 14.73
C VAL A 173 14.25 -6.21 15.10
N LEU A 174 13.39 -7.17 15.39
CA LEU A 174 12.05 -6.85 15.87
C LEU A 174 12.15 -6.18 17.26
N PRO A 175 11.42 -5.08 17.49
CA PRO A 175 11.39 -4.43 18.79
C PRO A 175 10.99 -5.43 19.89
N THR A 176 11.60 -5.33 21.07
CA THR A 176 11.19 -6.15 22.22
C THR A 176 9.81 -5.72 22.75
N GLN A 177 9.50 -4.42 22.73
CA GLN A 177 8.21 -3.90 23.17
C GLN A 177 7.11 -4.12 22.11
N TRP A 178 5.99 -4.71 22.52
CA TRP A 178 4.85 -5.02 21.66
C TRP A 178 4.27 -3.79 20.94
N ARG A 179 4.29 -2.62 21.60
CA ARG A 179 3.75 -1.36 21.04
C ARG A 179 4.39 -1.01 19.71
N TRP A 180 5.71 -1.16 19.62
CA TRP A 180 6.46 -0.87 18.42
C TRP A 180 6.25 -1.91 17.32
N ARG A 181 6.03 -3.17 17.69
CA ARG A 181 5.60 -4.20 16.72
C ARG A 181 4.25 -3.84 16.11
N LEU A 182 3.32 -3.31 16.91
CA LEU A 182 2.03 -2.84 16.40
C LEU A 182 2.17 -1.62 15.48
N VAL A 183 3.03 -0.64 15.80
CA VAL A 183 3.28 0.51 14.92
C VAL A 183 3.80 0.04 13.54
N ILE A 184 4.70 -0.95 13.50
CA ILE A 184 5.20 -1.53 12.25
C ILE A 184 4.08 -2.14 11.40
N VAL A 185 3.08 -2.75 12.03
CA VAL A 185 1.92 -3.34 11.34
C VAL A 185 0.88 -2.30 10.95
N LEU A 186 0.62 -1.33 11.82
CA LEU A 186 -0.40 -0.29 11.62
C LEU A 186 -0.04 0.67 10.48
N ASN A 187 1.22 1.08 10.36
CA ASN A 187 1.64 2.07 9.37
C ASN A 187 1.26 1.67 7.92
N PRO A 188 1.65 0.49 7.39
CA PRO A 188 1.26 0.09 6.05
C PRO A 188 -0.25 -0.16 5.90
N MET A 189 -0.94 -0.59 6.96
CA MET A 189 -2.41 -0.71 6.94
C MET A 189 -3.09 0.65 6.76
N ILE A 190 -2.62 1.69 7.48
CA ILE A 190 -3.13 3.06 7.34
C ILE A 190 -2.92 3.57 5.91
N VAL A 191 -1.74 3.35 5.33
CA VAL A 191 -1.43 3.78 3.95
C VAL A 191 -2.37 3.13 2.94
N VAL A 192 -2.50 1.80 2.98
CA VAL A 192 -3.36 1.04 2.07
C VAL A 192 -4.83 1.43 2.23
N LEU A 193 -5.30 1.58 3.47
CA LEU A 193 -6.69 1.94 3.74
C LEU A 193 -7.03 3.35 3.24
N LEU A 194 -6.15 4.32 3.47
CA LEU A 194 -6.32 5.68 2.96
C LEU A 194 -6.22 5.72 1.42
N ALA A 195 -5.31 4.94 0.84
CA ALA A 195 -5.23 4.78 -0.62
C ALA A 195 -6.54 4.22 -1.18
N ALA A 196 -7.13 3.20 -0.55
CA ALA A 196 -8.41 2.62 -0.97
C ALA A 196 -9.58 3.63 -0.89
N ILE A 197 -9.59 4.51 0.12
CA ILE A 197 -10.56 5.63 0.20
C ILE A 197 -10.37 6.57 -1.01
N LEU A 198 -9.12 6.91 -1.34
CA LEU A 198 -8.80 7.75 -2.49
C LEU A 198 -9.18 7.09 -3.82
N VAL A 199 -8.90 5.80 -4.00
CA VAL A 199 -9.35 5.00 -5.17
C VAL A 199 -10.86 5.13 -5.32
N LYS A 200 -11.62 4.86 -4.26
CA LYS A 200 -13.08 4.93 -4.33
C LYS A 200 -13.59 6.35 -4.60
N LEU A 201 -12.96 7.39 -4.06
CA LEU A 201 -13.30 8.78 -4.35
C LEU A 201 -13.05 9.13 -5.83
N VAL A 202 -11.88 8.77 -6.35
CA VAL A 202 -11.50 8.98 -7.76
C VAL A 202 -12.48 8.27 -8.68
N LEU A 203 -12.79 6.99 -8.42
CA LEU A 203 -13.78 6.24 -9.20
C LEU A 203 -15.16 6.89 -9.15
N SER A 204 -15.58 7.41 -7.99
CA SER A 204 -16.88 8.09 -7.85
C SER A 204 -16.95 9.38 -8.64
N ILE A 205 -15.84 10.14 -8.67
CA ILE A 205 -15.74 11.38 -9.47
C ILE A 205 -15.79 11.05 -10.96
N ILE A 206 -15.04 10.04 -11.41
CA ILE A 206 -15.05 9.59 -12.81
C ILE A 206 -16.47 9.20 -13.24
N LEU A 207 -17.17 8.42 -12.42
CA LEU A 207 -18.55 7.99 -12.69
C LEU A 207 -19.60 9.11 -12.66
N LEU A 208 -19.31 10.25 -12.01
CA LEU A 208 -20.20 11.39 -11.94
C LEU A 208 -20.02 12.35 -13.12
N VAL A 209 -18.84 12.33 -13.75
CA VAL A 209 -18.48 13.18 -14.89
C VAL A 209 -18.83 12.51 -16.24
N GLN A 210 -19.06 11.20 -16.24
CA GLN A 210 -19.57 10.43 -17.38
C GLN A 210 -21.11 10.42 -17.40
#